data_AF-M6FKD1-F1
#
_entry.id   AF-M6FKD1-F1
#
_cell.length_a   1.000
_cell.length_b   1.000
_cell.length_c   1.000
_cell.angle_alpha   90.00
_cell.angle_beta   90.00
_cell.angle_gamma   90.00
#
_symmetry.space_group_name_H-M   'P 1'
#
loop_
_entity.id
_entity.type
_entity.pdbx_description
1 polymer ?
#
loop_
_entity_poly.entity_id
_entity_poly.type
_entity_poly.pdbx_seq_one_letter_code
_entity_poly.pdbx_strand_id
1 'polypeptide(L)'
;MYFLWAAISCSFSILDDKDGFKYTSTIHYHILIGYQIGFVGYNILKLIRSIFLFSGEQRVRLTLMVIGVFVILIFALIFIYILPLLGIFYGFLSSIGALIFFTLWAVAILQYNAFEIKAAVLSGQKVSFFNRVVLIPFLILFRYLDPNEFRDKSIAFKIALTTDMLYTDMNLLFNTDFELDRRAEVLARKYYRYIK
;
A
#
# COMPACT_ATOMS: atom_id res chain seq x y z
N MET A 1 -13.30 -31.30 -0.11
CA MET A 1 -14.29 -32.30 0.36
C MET A 1 -14.42 -32.29 1.87
N TYR A 2 -13.35 -32.55 2.65
CA TYR A 2 -13.42 -32.59 4.13
C TYR A 2 -14.00 -31.33 4.81
N PHE A 3 -13.46 -30.14 4.54
CA PHE A 3 -13.97 -28.90 5.15
C PHE A 3 -15.38 -28.53 4.71
N LEU A 4 -15.78 -28.92 3.49
CA LEU A 4 -17.13 -28.74 2.97
C LEU A 4 -18.14 -29.60 3.73
N TRP A 5 -17.80 -30.87 3.95
CA TRP A 5 -18.61 -31.75 4.79
C TRP A 5 -18.73 -31.20 6.22
N ALA A 6 -17.61 -30.83 6.84
CA ALA A 6 -17.60 -30.28 8.21
C ALA A 6 -18.38 -28.97 8.35
N ALA A 7 -18.45 -28.16 7.28
CA ALA A 7 -19.27 -26.95 7.23
C ALA A 7 -20.76 -27.29 7.17
N ILE A 8 -21.16 -28.20 6.28
CA ILE A 8 -22.56 -28.62 6.12
C ILE A 8 -23.07 -29.31 7.40
N SER A 9 -22.22 -30.13 8.04
CA SER A 9 -22.56 -30.81 9.29
C SER A 9 -22.42 -29.93 10.54
N CYS A 10 -22.06 -28.65 10.38
CA CYS A 10 -21.82 -27.69 11.48
C CYS A 10 -20.89 -28.25 12.58
N SER A 11 -19.89 -29.05 12.20
CA SER A 11 -19.06 -29.80 13.14
C SER A 11 -17.81 -29.04 13.61
N PHE A 12 -17.64 -27.79 13.19
CA PHE A 12 -16.50 -26.96 13.60
C PHE A 12 -16.59 -26.52 15.07
N SER A 13 -17.78 -26.24 15.58
CA SER A 13 -17.92 -25.69 16.92
C SER A 13 -19.24 -26.08 17.53
N ILE A 14 -19.23 -26.37 18.83
CA ILE A 14 -20.46 -26.60 19.60
C ILE A 14 -20.84 -25.26 20.21
N LEU A 15 -22.03 -24.76 19.87
CA LEU A 15 -22.49 -23.46 20.36
C LEU A 15 -23.03 -23.63 21.80
N ASP A 16 -22.42 -22.92 22.75
CA ASP A 16 -22.76 -23.00 24.16
C ASP A 16 -23.76 -21.89 24.56
N ASP A 17 -23.62 -20.70 23.97
CA ASP A 17 -24.46 -19.54 24.25
C ASP A 17 -24.70 -18.74 22.96
N LYS A 18 -25.98 -18.55 22.62
CA LYS A 18 -26.39 -17.84 21.39
C LYS A 18 -26.22 -16.34 21.51
N ASP A 19 -26.48 -15.75 22.67
CA ASP A 19 -26.46 -14.30 22.84
C ASP A 19 -25.03 -13.79 22.99
N GLY A 20 -24.16 -14.58 23.62
CA GLY A 20 -22.73 -14.30 23.76
C GLY A 20 -21.83 -14.84 22.64
N PHE A 21 -22.39 -15.52 21.62
CA PHE A 21 -21.63 -16.25 20.59
C PHE A 21 -20.52 -17.14 21.16
N LYS A 22 -20.76 -17.77 22.32
CA LYS A 22 -19.77 -18.64 22.97
C LYS A 22 -19.83 -20.02 22.34
N TYR A 23 -18.68 -20.59 22.10
CA TYR A 23 -18.58 -21.91 21.51
C TYR A 23 -17.39 -22.70 22.05
N THR A 24 -17.59 -24.01 22.14
CA THR A 24 -16.51 -24.96 22.39
C THR A 24 -15.91 -25.39 21.05
N SER A 25 -14.59 -25.19 20.91
CA SER A 25 -13.85 -25.54 19.70
C SER A 25 -13.72 -27.06 19.55
N THR A 26 -14.05 -27.61 18.38
CA THR A 26 -13.83 -29.04 18.10
C THR A 26 -12.48 -29.29 17.44
N ILE A 27 -12.07 -30.55 17.30
CA ILE A 27 -10.87 -30.93 16.52
C ILE A 27 -10.94 -30.39 15.07
N HIS A 28 -12.12 -30.38 14.46
CA HIS A 28 -12.31 -29.87 13.10
C HIS A 28 -11.95 -28.39 12.98
N TYR A 29 -12.22 -27.61 14.03
CA TYR A 29 -11.83 -26.20 14.12
C TYR A 29 -10.31 -26.03 14.10
N HIS A 30 -9.60 -26.77 14.95
CA HIS A 30 -8.14 -26.70 15.03
C HIS A 30 -7.48 -27.10 13.71
N ILE A 31 -8.01 -28.14 13.04
CA ILE A 31 -7.52 -28.57 11.72
C ILE A 31 -7.76 -27.49 10.67
N LEU A 32 -8.92 -26.84 10.68
CA LEU A 32 -9.23 -25.74 9.75
C LEU A 32 -8.28 -24.55 9.96
N ILE A 33 -8.07 -24.13 11.21
CA ILE A 33 -7.15 -23.03 11.54
C ILE A 33 -5.72 -23.38 11.11
N GLY A 34 -5.24 -24.59 11.42
CA GLY A 34 -3.92 -25.06 10.98
C GLY A 34 -3.76 -25.03 9.46
N TYR A 35 -4.77 -25.48 8.72
CA TYR A 35 -4.78 -25.42 7.25
C TYR A 35 -4.71 -23.97 6.74
N GLN A 36 -5.50 -23.06 7.32
CA GLN A 36 -5.50 -21.64 6.93
C GLN A 36 -4.13 -20.99 7.18
N ILE A 37 -3.53 -21.23 8.36
CA ILE A 37 -2.20 -20.71 8.68
C ILE A 37 -1.16 -21.23 7.69
N GLY A 38 -1.17 -22.54 7.39
CA GLY A 38 -0.25 -23.14 6.43
C GLY A 38 -0.40 -22.56 5.02
N PHE A 39 -1.64 -22.44 4.54
CA PHE A 39 -1.93 -21.90 3.21
C PHE A 39 -1.58 -20.41 3.11
N VAL A 40 -1.99 -19.59 4.08
CA VAL A 40 -1.65 -18.16 4.13
C VAL A 40 -0.15 -17.98 4.25
N GLY A 41 0.53 -18.75 5.09
CA GLY A 41 1.98 -18.74 5.23
C GLY A 41 2.71 -19.03 3.91
N TYR A 42 2.26 -20.03 3.16
CA TYR A 42 2.78 -20.32 1.82
C TYR A 42 2.60 -19.15 0.83
N ASN A 43 1.45 -18.48 0.87
CA ASN A 43 1.19 -17.30 0.03
C ASN A 43 2.06 -16.10 0.44
N ILE A 44 2.27 -15.88 1.74
CA ILE A 44 3.20 -14.85 2.25
C ILE A 44 4.62 -15.12 1.72
N LEU A 45 5.10 -16.37 1.79
CA LEU A 45 6.42 -16.72 1.26
C LEU A 45 6.56 -16.44 -0.24
N LYS A 46 5.52 -16.72 -1.03
CA LYS A 46 5.49 -16.37 -2.44
C LYS A 46 5.55 -14.85 -2.65
N LEU A 47 4.76 -14.08 -1.91
CA LEU A 47 4.77 -12.62 -2.01
C LEU A 47 6.13 -12.03 -1.61
N ILE A 48 6.74 -12.52 -0.55
CA ILE A 48 8.09 -12.10 -0.13
C ILE A 48 9.10 -12.37 -1.24
N ARG A 49 9.08 -13.55 -1.87
CA ARG A 49 9.94 -13.82 -3.02
C ARG A 49 9.69 -12.84 -4.17
N SER A 50 8.44 -12.51 -4.44
CA SER A 50 8.10 -11.51 -5.46
C SER A 50 8.65 -10.11 -5.15
N ILE A 51 8.68 -9.68 -3.88
CA ILE A 51 9.28 -8.39 -3.47
C ILE A 51 10.73 -8.29 -3.91
N PHE A 52 11.50 -9.38 -3.81
CA PHE A 52 12.90 -9.41 -4.23
C PHE A 52 13.09 -9.52 -5.75
N LEU A 53 12.11 -10.06 -6.47
CA LEU A 53 12.15 -10.18 -7.93
C LEU A 53 11.79 -8.87 -8.65
N PHE A 54 10.86 -8.08 -8.08
CA PHE A 54 10.46 -6.80 -8.64
C PHE A 54 11.26 -5.64 -8.04
N SER A 55 11.40 -4.56 -8.80
CA SER A 55 12.02 -3.29 -8.37
C SER A 55 11.01 -2.15 -8.38
N GLY A 56 11.42 -1.02 -7.83
CA GLY A 56 10.67 0.22 -7.92
C GLY A 56 9.35 0.24 -7.17
N GLU A 57 8.37 0.94 -7.75
CA GLU A 57 7.04 1.11 -7.15
C GLU A 57 6.31 -0.23 -6.95
N GLN A 58 6.57 -1.22 -7.82
CA GLN A 58 5.99 -2.56 -7.68
C GLN A 58 6.47 -3.26 -6.41
N ARG A 59 7.75 -3.09 -6.04
CA ARG A 59 8.29 -3.61 -4.78
C ARG A 59 7.54 -3.01 -3.59
N VAL A 60 7.33 -1.70 -3.59
CA VAL A 60 6.61 -0.98 -2.53
C VAL A 60 5.18 -1.49 -2.36
N ARG A 61 4.45 -1.65 -3.47
CA ARG A 61 3.08 -2.18 -3.48
C ARG A 61 3.01 -3.59 -2.89
N LEU A 62 3.93 -4.47 -3.28
CA LEU A 62 4.00 -5.83 -2.75
C LEU A 62 4.36 -5.84 -1.26
N THR A 63 5.24 -4.96 -0.80
CA THR A 63 5.57 -4.83 0.62
C THR A 63 4.35 -4.39 1.44
N LEU A 64 3.60 -3.38 0.98
CA LEU A 64 2.36 -2.95 1.62
C LEU A 64 1.34 -4.09 1.71
N MET A 65 1.22 -4.88 0.63
CA MET A 65 0.35 -6.05 0.59
C MET A 65 0.77 -7.11 1.62
N VAL A 66 2.07 -7.42 1.72
CA VAL A 66 2.58 -8.40 2.71
C VAL A 66 2.34 -7.92 4.13
N ILE A 67 2.61 -6.64 4.44
CA ILE A 67 2.34 -6.06 5.76
C ILE A 67 0.86 -6.20 6.10
N GLY A 68 -0.03 -5.85 5.17
CA GLY A 68 -1.46 -5.98 5.40
C GLY A 68 -1.91 -7.42 5.62
N VAL A 69 -1.41 -8.38 4.83
CA VAL A 69 -1.72 -9.82 5.01
C VAL A 69 -1.22 -10.32 6.38
N PHE A 70 -0.08 -9.83 6.83
CA PHE A 70 0.44 -10.17 8.15
C PHE A 70 -0.43 -9.59 9.27
N VAL A 71 -0.91 -8.34 9.13
CA VAL A 71 -1.81 -7.70 10.10
C VAL A 71 -3.13 -8.45 10.21
N ILE A 72 -3.80 -8.76 9.09
CA ILE A 72 -5.08 -9.48 9.14
C ILE A 72 -4.91 -10.88 9.76
N LEU A 73 -3.78 -11.56 9.50
CA LEU A 73 -3.47 -12.86 10.10
C LEU A 73 -3.31 -12.75 11.62
N ILE A 74 -2.58 -11.75 12.12
CA ILE A 74 -2.41 -11.53 13.57
C ILE A 74 -3.75 -11.30 14.24
N PHE A 75 -4.57 -10.40 13.70
CA PHE A 75 -5.89 -10.09 14.27
C PHE A 75 -6.81 -11.31 14.23
N ALA A 76 -6.82 -12.07 13.13
CA ALA A 76 -7.57 -13.31 13.05
C ALA A 76 -7.10 -14.31 14.12
N LEU A 77 -5.79 -14.55 14.25
CA LEU A 77 -5.27 -15.49 15.24
C LEU A 77 -5.60 -15.08 16.68
N ILE A 78 -5.48 -13.80 17.02
CA ILE A 78 -5.78 -13.32 18.37
C ILE A 78 -7.27 -13.50 18.67
N PHE A 79 -8.15 -12.93 17.85
CA PHE A 79 -9.59 -12.82 18.18
C PHE A 79 -10.41 -14.05 17.84
N ILE A 80 -9.99 -14.84 16.85
CA ILE A 80 -10.72 -16.04 16.41
C ILE A 80 -10.11 -17.29 17.06
N TYR A 81 -8.80 -17.36 17.28
CA TYR A 81 -8.18 -18.58 17.80
C TYR A 81 -7.76 -18.50 19.27
N ILE A 82 -6.87 -17.58 19.62
CA ILE A 82 -6.23 -17.53 20.95
C ILE A 82 -7.24 -17.13 22.04
N LEU A 83 -7.99 -16.04 21.84
CA LEU A 83 -8.96 -15.56 22.83
C LEU A 83 -10.08 -16.57 23.12
N PRO A 84 -10.71 -17.20 22.11
CA PRO A 84 -11.74 -18.20 22.35
C PRO A 84 -11.25 -19.42 23.13
N LEU A 85 -9.97 -19.82 22.96
CA LEU A 85 -9.37 -20.88 23.77
C LEU A 85 -9.18 -20.49 25.24
N LEU A 86 -9.13 -19.19 25.54
CA LEU A 86 -9.12 -18.64 26.90
C LEU A 86 -10.54 -18.36 27.43
N GLY A 87 -11.59 -18.72 26.67
CA GLY A 87 -12.99 -18.48 27.03
C GLY A 87 -13.47 -17.04 26.77
N ILE A 88 -12.70 -16.23 26.05
CA ILE A 88 -13.02 -14.84 25.73
C ILE A 88 -13.49 -14.76 24.27
N PHE A 89 -14.73 -14.36 24.02
CA PHE A 89 -15.33 -14.40 22.68
C PHE A 89 -15.53 -13.00 22.10
N TYR A 90 -14.52 -12.52 21.37
CA TYR A 90 -14.51 -11.21 20.71
C TYR A 90 -14.18 -11.31 19.22
N GLY A 91 -14.69 -12.35 18.55
CA GLY A 91 -14.38 -12.64 17.15
C GLY A 91 -14.68 -11.48 16.18
N PHE A 92 -15.70 -10.66 16.46
CA PHE A 92 -16.06 -9.52 15.62
C PHE A 92 -14.96 -8.45 15.54
N LEU A 93 -14.09 -8.33 16.54
CA LEU A 93 -12.95 -7.40 16.52
C LEU A 93 -11.86 -7.79 15.51
N SER A 94 -11.87 -9.03 14.99
CA SER A 94 -10.96 -9.44 13.91
C SER A 94 -11.12 -8.58 12.64
N SER A 95 -12.30 -7.99 12.44
CA SER A 95 -12.60 -7.10 11.31
C SER A 95 -11.75 -5.82 11.30
N ILE A 96 -11.20 -5.41 12.45
CA ILE A 96 -10.23 -4.30 12.55
C ILE A 96 -8.98 -4.60 11.73
N GLY A 97 -8.47 -5.83 11.81
CA GLY A 97 -7.32 -6.26 11.02
C GLY A 97 -7.60 -6.21 9.52
N ALA A 98 -8.81 -6.58 9.11
CA ALA A 98 -9.25 -6.47 7.72
C ALA A 98 -9.34 -5.02 7.25
N LEU A 99 -9.87 -4.11 8.08
CA LEU A 99 -9.91 -2.67 7.78
C LEU A 99 -8.50 -2.13 7.54
N ILE A 100 -7.55 -2.44 8.42
CA ILE A 100 -6.15 -2.03 8.26
C ILE A 100 -5.57 -2.59 6.95
N PHE A 101 -5.78 -3.87 6.64
CA PHE A 101 -5.37 -4.48 5.38
C PHE A 101 -5.91 -3.73 4.16
N PHE A 102 -7.22 -3.46 4.12
CA PHE A 102 -7.84 -2.76 3.00
C PHE A 102 -7.32 -1.34 2.84
N THR A 103 -7.03 -0.62 3.93
CA THR A 103 -6.42 0.71 3.83
C THR A 103 -5.01 0.67 3.23
N LEU A 104 -4.16 -0.26 3.66
CA LEU A 104 -2.82 -0.43 3.09
C LEU A 104 -2.88 -0.84 1.62
N TRP A 105 -3.82 -1.71 1.27
CA TRP A 105 -3.98 -2.16 -0.11
C TRP A 105 -4.55 -1.06 -1.01
N ALA A 106 -5.50 -0.26 -0.52
CA ALA A 106 -5.99 0.93 -1.23
C ALA A 106 -4.86 1.93 -1.50
N VAL A 107 -3.98 2.16 -0.52
CA VAL A 107 -2.77 2.98 -0.70
C VAL A 107 -1.87 2.43 -1.81
N ALA A 108 -1.64 1.11 -1.83
CA ALA A 108 -0.83 0.47 -2.85
C ALA A 108 -1.42 0.62 -4.27
N ILE A 109 -2.76 0.57 -4.41
CA ILE A 109 -3.45 0.73 -5.70
C ILE A 109 -3.42 2.19 -6.17
N LEU A 110 -3.70 3.13 -5.26
CA LEU A 110 -3.77 4.56 -5.57
C LEU A 110 -2.43 5.12 -6.10
N GLN A 111 -1.32 4.57 -5.62
CA GLN A 111 0.04 4.98 -6.02
C GLN A 111 0.58 4.09 -7.15
N TYR A 112 -0.16 4.01 -8.27
CA TYR A 112 0.27 3.23 -9.43
C TYR A 112 1.50 3.83 -10.14
N ASN A 113 1.57 5.17 -10.20
CA ASN A 113 2.70 5.94 -10.71
C ASN A 113 3.00 7.14 -9.80
N ALA A 114 3.72 6.89 -8.70
CA ALA A 114 3.93 7.87 -7.64
C ALA A 114 4.68 9.13 -8.13
N PHE A 115 5.63 8.98 -9.06
CA PHE A 115 6.36 10.12 -9.61
C PHE A 115 5.53 10.97 -10.57
N GLU A 116 4.61 10.38 -11.32
CA GLU A 116 3.64 11.13 -12.13
C GLU A 116 2.65 11.89 -11.25
N ILE A 117 2.15 11.27 -10.18
CA ILE A 117 1.30 11.94 -9.18
C ILE A 117 2.07 13.10 -8.53
N LYS A 118 3.34 12.90 -8.19
CA LYS A 118 4.21 13.98 -7.68
C LYS A 118 4.33 15.13 -8.67
N ALA A 119 4.54 14.84 -9.95
CA ALA A 119 4.61 15.84 -11.01
C ALA A 119 3.29 16.63 -11.14
N ALA A 120 2.15 15.93 -11.14
CA ALA A 120 0.82 16.52 -11.23
C ALA A 120 0.49 17.40 -10.01
N VAL A 121 0.90 16.99 -8.80
CA VAL A 121 0.73 17.82 -7.59
C VAL A 121 1.56 19.10 -7.68
N LEU A 122 2.81 19.02 -8.15
CA LEU A 122 3.71 20.16 -8.27
C LEU A 122 3.26 21.14 -9.38
N SER A 123 2.70 20.62 -10.48
CA SER A 123 2.15 21.43 -11.57
C SER A 123 0.82 22.09 -11.27
N GLY A 124 0.26 21.84 -10.08
CA GLY A 124 -1.03 22.39 -9.70
C GLY A 124 -2.20 21.75 -10.45
N GLN A 125 -1.99 20.62 -11.12
CA GLN A 125 -3.09 19.85 -11.69
C GLN A 125 -4.01 19.36 -10.56
N LYS A 126 -5.29 19.14 -10.91
CA LYS A 126 -6.29 18.61 -9.98
C LYS A 126 -5.98 17.15 -9.67
N VAL A 127 -5.22 16.93 -8.59
CA VAL A 127 -4.98 15.61 -8.00
C VAL A 127 -5.94 15.41 -6.82
N SER A 128 -6.51 14.20 -6.70
CA SER A 128 -7.41 13.88 -5.59
C SER A 128 -6.71 14.07 -4.23
N PHE A 129 -7.47 14.49 -3.21
CA PHE A 129 -6.94 14.72 -1.87
C PHE A 129 -6.23 13.48 -1.32
N PHE A 130 -6.84 12.29 -1.49
CA PHE A 130 -6.26 11.02 -1.03
C PHE A 130 -4.91 10.71 -1.68
N ASN A 131 -4.78 10.91 -3.01
CA ASN A 131 -3.51 10.69 -3.69
C ASN A 131 -2.41 11.61 -3.14
N ARG A 132 -2.76 12.87 -2.81
CA ARG A 132 -1.80 13.83 -2.24
C ARG A 132 -1.35 13.43 -0.84
N VAL A 133 -2.27 13.02 0.03
CA VAL A 133 -1.95 12.61 1.42
C VAL A 133 -1.10 11.35 1.44
N VAL A 134 -1.44 10.37 0.60
CA VAL A 134 -0.80 9.05 0.56
C VAL A 134 0.56 9.09 -0.18
N LEU A 135 0.78 10.08 -1.05
CA LEU A 135 2.02 10.19 -1.82
C LEU A 135 3.26 10.28 -0.94
N ILE A 136 3.21 11.08 0.12
CA ILE A 136 4.35 11.31 1.02
C ILE A 136 4.81 10.01 1.70
N PRO A 137 3.95 9.27 2.45
CA PRO A 137 4.37 8.03 3.09
C PRO A 137 4.78 6.97 2.06
N PHE A 138 4.16 6.93 0.87
CA PHE A 138 4.56 6.01 -0.19
C PHE A 138 5.97 6.31 -0.71
N LEU A 139 6.32 7.57 -0.97
CA LEU A 139 7.67 7.95 -1.43
C LEU A 139 8.74 7.72 -0.36
N ILE A 140 8.41 7.89 0.92
CA ILE A 140 9.31 7.54 2.03
C ILE A 140 9.59 6.04 2.02
N LEU A 141 8.53 5.23 1.92
CA LEU A 141 8.65 3.78 1.86
C LEU A 141 9.43 3.33 0.61
N PHE A 142 9.20 3.96 -0.54
CA PHE A 142 9.94 3.69 -1.78
C PHE A 142 11.43 3.97 -1.60
N ARG A 143 11.80 5.13 -1.06
CA ARG A 143 13.21 5.47 -0.80
C ARG A 143 13.92 4.42 0.07
N TYR A 144 13.22 3.83 1.03
CA TYR A 144 13.79 2.82 1.92
C TYR A 144 13.89 1.44 1.25
N LEU A 145 12.85 1.01 0.54
CA LEU A 145 12.76 -0.34 -0.03
C LEU A 145 13.55 -0.52 -1.33
N ASP A 146 13.74 0.54 -2.10
CA ASP A 146 14.51 0.52 -3.34
C ASP A 146 15.17 1.89 -3.59
N PRO A 147 16.26 2.21 -2.86
CA PRO A 147 16.89 3.53 -2.92
C PRO A 147 17.50 3.83 -4.30
N ASN A 148 17.96 2.80 -5.02
CA ASN A 148 18.57 2.94 -6.34
C ASN A 148 17.53 3.36 -7.37
N GLU A 149 16.45 2.59 -7.51
CA GLU A 149 15.37 2.91 -8.45
C GLU A 149 14.69 4.23 -8.07
N PHE A 150 14.51 4.50 -6.77
CA PHE A 150 13.98 5.79 -6.31
C PHE A 150 14.88 6.96 -6.76
N ARG A 151 16.20 6.81 -6.65
CA ARG A 151 17.15 7.83 -7.10
C ARG A 151 17.03 8.03 -8.60
N ASP A 152 17.01 6.95 -9.39
CA ASP A 152 16.95 7.02 -10.85
C ASP A 152 15.66 7.69 -11.33
N LYS A 153 14.50 7.32 -10.76
CA LYS A 153 13.21 7.99 -11.02
C LYS A 153 13.22 9.46 -10.58
N SER A 154 13.87 9.78 -9.47
CA SER A 154 13.99 11.17 -9.00
C SER A 154 14.88 12.02 -9.91
N ILE A 155 15.96 11.44 -10.46
CA ILE A 155 16.83 12.09 -11.42
C ILE A 155 16.09 12.27 -12.75
N ALA A 156 15.42 11.23 -13.25
CA ALA A 156 14.61 11.31 -14.47
C ALA A 156 13.54 12.42 -14.36
N PHE A 157 12.87 12.52 -13.21
CA PHE A 157 11.94 13.61 -12.92
C PHE A 157 12.61 14.99 -12.98
N LYS A 158 13.79 15.14 -12.37
CA LYS A 158 14.55 16.40 -12.42
C LYS A 158 15.06 16.72 -13.82
N ILE A 159 15.49 15.73 -14.60
CA ILE A 159 15.90 15.91 -15.99
C ILE A 159 14.72 16.41 -16.81
N ALA A 160 13.56 15.75 -16.72
CA ALA A 160 12.36 16.18 -17.43
C ALA A 160 11.96 17.63 -17.08
N LEU A 161 12.02 17.98 -15.79
CA LEU A 161 11.77 19.35 -15.33
C LEU A 161 12.77 20.35 -15.90
N THR A 162 14.07 20.05 -15.82
CA THR A 162 15.13 20.94 -16.34
C THR A 162 15.05 21.07 -17.85
N THR A 163 14.74 20.00 -18.56
CA THR A 163 14.53 20.02 -20.01
C THR A 163 13.35 20.94 -20.36
N ASP A 164 12.23 20.87 -19.64
CA ASP A 164 11.08 21.78 -19.84
C ASP A 164 11.46 23.25 -19.53
N MET A 165 12.27 23.48 -18.49
CA MET A 165 12.81 24.81 -18.18
C MET A 165 13.67 25.36 -19.34
N LEU A 166 14.59 24.55 -19.87
CA LEU A 166 15.47 24.94 -20.97
C LEU A 166 14.71 25.21 -22.26
N TYR A 167 13.72 24.37 -22.61
CA TYR A 167 12.85 24.63 -23.76
C TYR A 167 12.03 25.91 -23.57
N THR A 168 11.55 26.18 -22.35
CA THR A 168 10.84 27.42 -22.05
C THR A 168 11.76 28.62 -22.20
N ASP A 169 13.01 28.56 -21.72
CA ASP A 169 13.99 29.64 -21.88
C ASP A 169 14.33 29.89 -23.36
N MET A 170 14.62 28.83 -24.12
CA MET A 170 14.85 28.94 -25.56
C MET A 170 13.66 29.57 -26.28
N ASN A 171 12.44 29.15 -25.94
CA ASN A 171 11.23 29.70 -26.54
C ASN A 171 11.06 31.20 -26.22
N LEU A 172 11.41 31.64 -25.01
CA LEU A 172 11.42 33.06 -24.64
C LEU A 172 12.52 33.81 -25.40
N LEU A 173 13.72 33.23 -25.54
CA LEU A 173 14.83 33.85 -26.25
C LEU A 173 14.54 34.06 -27.75
N PHE A 174 13.85 33.14 -28.40
CA PHE A 174 13.56 33.24 -29.84
C PHE A 174 12.29 34.04 -30.18
N ASN A 175 11.32 34.12 -29.27
CA ASN A 175 10.01 34.72 -29.55
C ASN A 175 9.74 36.02 -28.78
N THR A 176 10.66 36.47 -27.93
CA THR A 176 10.51 37.72 -27.16
C THR A 176 11.84 38.47 -27.08
N ASP A 177 11.79 39.80 -27.01
CA ASP A 177 12.97 40.65 -26.77
C ASP A 177 13.31 40.76 -25.27
N PHE A 178 12.94 39.75 -24.47
CA PHE A 178 13.21 39.78 -23.04
C PHE A 178 14.70 39.63 -22.73
N GLU A 179 15.21 40.59 -21.97
CA GLU A 179 16.53 40.51 -21.33
C GLU A 179 16.60 39.33 -20.36
N LEU A 180 17.83 38.91 -20.04
CA LEU A 180 18.11 37.75 -19.19
C LEU A 180 17.33 37.78 -17.87
N ASP A 181 17.29 38.93 -17.21
CA ASP A 181 16.61 39.10 -15.92
C ASP A 181 15.10 38.87 -16.05
N ARG A 182 14.49 39.36 -17.13
CA ARG A 182 13.06 39.17 -17.35
C ARG A 182 12.71 37.72 -17.71
N ARG A 183 13.56 37.03 -18.48
CA ARG A 183 13.39 35.59 -18.73
C ARG A 183 13.55 34.77 -17.46
N ALA A 184 14.57 35.09 -16.64
CA ALA A 184 14.79 34.47 -15.34
C ALA A 184 13.58 34.66 -14.42
N GLU A 185 12.95 35.85 -14.40
CA GLU A 185 11.74 36.11 -13.62
C GLU A 185 10.55 35.26 -14.07
N VAL A 186 10.37 35.07 -15.39
CA VAL A 186 9.31 34.21 -15.95
C VAL A 186 9.52 32.75 -15.58
N LEU A 187 10.75 32.24 -15.73
CA LEU A 187 11.12 30.88 -15.33
C LEU A 187 10.94 30.69 -13.83
N ALA A 188 11.43 31.63 -13.01
CA ALA A 188 11.30 31.58 -11.56
C ALA A 188 9.83 31.53 -11.14
N ARG A 189 8.94 32.31 -11.77
CA ARG A 189 7.50 32.26 -11.49
C ARG A 189 6.86 30.95 -11.93
N LYS A 190 7.14 30.46 -13.14
CA LYS A 190 6.57 29.22 -13.67
C LYS A 190 6.99 28.01 -12.83
N TYR A 191 8.26 27.96 -12.43
CA TYR A 191 8.84 26.80 -11.76
C TYR A 191 9.04 26.95 -10.25
N TYR A 192 8.56 28.04 -9.65
CA TYR A 192 8.72 28.34 -8.22
C TYR A 192 8.41 27.14 -7.31
N ARG A 193 7.33 26.40 -7.61
CA ARG A 193 6.87 25.26 -6.82
C ARG A 193 7.71 23.99 -6.96
N TYR A 194 8.55 23.89 -7.99
CA TYR A 194 9.34 22.69 -8.30
C TYR A 194 10.80 22.78 -7.86
N ILE A 195 11.30 24.00 -7.65
CA ILE A 195 12.69 24.27 -7.22
C ILE A 195 12.85 24.12 -5.69
N LYS A 196 11.74 24.20 -4.94
CA LYS A 196 11.70 24.03 -3.48
C LYS A 196 11.74 22.56 -3.06
#